data_AF-A0A957MX03-F1
#
_entry.id   AF-A0A957MX03-F1
#
_cell.length_a   1.000
_cell.length_b   1.000
_cell.length_c   1.000
_cell.angle_alpha   90.00
_cell.angle_beta   90.00
_cell.angle_gamma   90.00
#
_symmetry.space_group_name_H-M   'P 1'
#
loop_
_entity.id
_entity.type
_entity.pdbx_description
1 polymer ?
#
loop_
_entity_poly.entity_id
_entity_poly.type
_entity_poly.pdbx_seq_one_letter_code
_entity_poly.pdbx_strand_id
1 'polypeptide(L)'
;MTLTPNLYMADSFLESFDRLPQGQRKKVREFLGKFRSDPTAPGINYEPIHDTRDDRVRTVRIDRAYRAVMLHPNMGADYVLVWVDHHDEAMAWAKNKLFPVHPATGAIQVLDLELVEEANSRAADELAAKPLDAYALFETFADADLIRAGVPEMLLPSVRALHSADGLERLRPYLPAEAHETLFYIANLGCAVDEALRHAGVEADRPVDATLALEHPDSRRRFHLVESPEELDQILDEPMAKWRIFLHPSQARLVERHFNGPARVLGGAGTGKTVVAMHRARYLARSVFTAPDDRILFTTYTRNLAANIRENLENLCGPEIARIEVANLHTWAMQLLRQAGRPVSIVEEDEQRQCWRNAMEAAGAGWDEAFVQREWAAVVQAQGITERGEYLRASRLGQGT
;
A
#
# COMPACT_ATOMS: atom_id res chain seq x y z
N MET A 1 -12.16 -33.53 -6.86
CA MET A 1 -10.89 -33.01 -6.31
C MET A 1 -11.23 -32.32 -5.01
N THR A 2 -10.80 -32.83 -3.88
CA THR A 2 -10.92 -32.14 -2.59
C THR A 2 -9.99 -30.94 -2.63
N LEU A 3 -10.55 -29.73 -2.75
CA LEU A 3 -9.81 -28.48 -2.69
C LEU A 3 -9.11 -28.42 -1.33
N THR A 4 -7.78 -28.33 -1.34
CA THR A 4 -7.02 -28.05 -0.12
C THR A 4 -7.37 -26.63 0.32
N PRO A 5 -7.84 -26.43 1.55
CA PRO A 5 -8.25 -25.11 2.02
C PRO A 5 -7.05 -24.20 2.21
N ASN A 6 -7.16 -22.97 1.72
CA ASN A 6 -6.16 -21.95 1.97
C ASN A 6 -6.49 -21.22 3.28
N LEU A 7 -5.47 -21.00 4.10
CA LEU A 7 -5.57 -20.23 5.32
C LEU A 7 -4.80 -18.93 5.16
N TYR A 8 -5.50 -17.81 5.32
CA TYR A 8 -4.92 -16.48 5.37
C TYR A 8 -4.96 -15.95 6.80
N MET A 9 -3.96 -15.18 7.19
CA MET A 9 -3.90 -14.48 8.47
C MET A 9 -3.85 -12.97 8.24
N ALA A 10 -4.77 -12.25 8.87
CA ALA A 10 -4.75 -10.80 8.85
C ALA A 10 -3.70 -10.25 9.81
N ASP A 11 -3.19 -9.06 9.53
CA ASP A 11 -2.31 -8.35 10.46
C ASP A 11 -2.93 -8.22 11.86
N SER A 12 -4.22 -7.87 11.92
CA SER A 12 -4.95 -7.74 13.19
C SER A 12 -5.03 -9.04 13.99
N PHE A 13 -5.04 -10.22 13.34
CA PHE A 13 -5.01 -11.51 14.04
C PHE A 13 -3.67 -11.76 14.71
N LEU A 14 -2.58 -11.49 13.99
CA LEU A 14 -1.23 -11.66 14.53
C LEU A 14 -1.00 -10.69 15.70
N GLU A 15 -1.47 -9.44 15.59
CA GLU A 15 -1.43 -8.47 16.68
C GLU A 15 -2.21 -8.91 17.92
N SER A 16 -3.40 -9.48 17.75
CA SER A 16 -4.21 -9.94 18.88
C SER A 16 -3.63 -11.23 19.48
N PHE A 17 -3.10 -12.13 18.65
CA PHE A 17 -2.41 -13.34 19.07
C PHE A 17 -1.19 -13.02 19.95
N ASP A 18 -0.40 -12.01 19.58
CA ASP A 18 0.76 -11.54 20.35
C ASP A 18 0.41 -10.98 21.73
N ARG A 19 -0.85 -10.62 21.97
CA ARG A 19 -1.33 -10.15 23.29
C ARG A 19 -1.81 -11.30 24.17
N LEU A 20 -2.06 -12.48 23.61
CA LEU A 20 -2.60 -13.61 24.36
C LEU A 20 -1.59 -14.18 25.37
N PRO A 21 -2.07 -14.69 26.51
CA PRO A 21 -1.25 -15.49 27.43
C PRO A 21 -0.67 -16.73 26.73
N GLN A 22 0.52 -17.18 27.15
CA GLN A 22 1.22 -18.32 26.54
C GLN A 22 0.35 -19.59 26.45
N GLY A 23 -0.43 -19.88 27.50
CA GLY A 23 -1.35 -21.02 27.50
C GLY A 23 -2.44 -20.93 26.44
N GLN A 24 -2.92 -19.72 26.13
CA GLN A 24 -3.92 -19.49 25.08
C GLN A 24 -3.30 -19.53 23.68
N ARG A 25 -2.09 -18.97 23.51
CA ARG A 25 -1.34 -19.12 22.24
C ARG A 25 -1.16 -20.59 21.85
N LYS A 26 -0.86 -21.46 22.82
CA LYS A 26 -0.77 -22.91 22.59
C LYS A 26 -2.09 -23.50 22.08
N LYS A 27 -3.23 -23.13 22.67
CA LYS A 27 -4.55 -23.61 22.23
C LYS A 27 -4.92 -23.10 20.85
N VAL A 28 -4.56 -21.87 20.51
CA VAL A 28 -4.72 -21.34 19.16
C VAL A 28 -3.91 -22.17 18.17
N ARG A 29 -2.64 -22.50 18.45
CA ARG A 29 -1.84 -23.38 17.59
C ARG A 29 -2.46 -24.77 17.40
N GLU A 30 -2.95 -25.38 18.49
CA GLU A 30 -3.66 -26.66 18.42
C GLU A 30 -4.93 -26.57 17.56
N PHE A 31 -5.67 -25.46 17.66
CA PHE A 31 -6.81 -25.18 16.79
C PHE A 31 -6.39 -25.07 15.32
N LEU A 32 -5.33 -24.32 15.02
CA LEU A 32 -4.84 -24.11 13.65
C LEU A 32 -4.35 -25.41 13.00
N GLY A 33 -3.68 -26.28 13.77
CA GLY A 33 -3.30 -27.60 13.30
C GLY A 33 -4.51 -28.46 12.90
N LYS A 34 -5.56 -28.47 13.72
CA LYS A 34 -6.82 -29.17 13.41
C LYS A 34 -7.52 -28.55 12.20
N PHE A 35 -7.62 -27.24 12.17
CA PHE A 35 -8.25 -26.48 11.10
C PHE A 35 -7.61 -26.77 9.74
N ARG A 36 -6.28 -26.79 9.66
CA ARG A 36 -5.58 -27.08 8.41
C ARG A 36 -5.72 -28.52 7.95
N SER A 37 -5.92 -29.45 8.88
CA SER A 37 -6.20 -30.84 8.53
C SER A 37 -7.59 -31.02 7.91
N ASP A 38 -8.59 -30.35 8.48
CA ASP A 38 -9.96 -30.32 7.98
C ASP A 38 -10.72 -29.10 8.57
N PRO A 39 -10.94 -28.04 7.79
CA PRO A 39 -11.66 -26.85 8.25
C PRO A 39 -13.17 -27.07 8.27
N THR A 40 -13.67 -28.15 7.67
CA THR A 40 -15.08 -28.53 7.68
C THR A 40 -15.43 -29.48 8.82
N ALA A 41 -14.43 -29.88 9.63
CA ALA A 41 -14.63 -30.78 10.74
C ALA A 41 -15.70 -30.23 11.70
N PRO A 42 -16.67 -31.07 12.14
CA PRO A 42 -17.74 -30.63 13.05
C PRO A 42 -17.23 -30.00 14.36
N GLY A 43 -15.99 -30.30 14.75
CA GLY A 43 -15.36 -29.72 15.94
C GLY A 43 -14.99 -28.22 15.83
N ILE A 44 -14.90 -27.67 14.61
CA ILE A 44 -14.52 -26.25 14.40
C ILE A 44 -15.65 -25.30 14.84
N ASN A 45 -16.91 -25.71 14.65
CA ASN A 45 -18.12 -25.00 15.08
C ASN A 45 -18.11 -23.49 14.70
N TYR A 46 -18.40 -23.20 13.44
CA TYR A 46 -18.58 -21.81 12.99
C TYR A 46 -19.90 -21.25 13.52
N GLU A 47 -19.80 -20.29 14.42
CA GLU A 47 -20.94 -19.58 14.99
C GLU A 47 -21.14 -18.25 14.25
N PRO A 48 -22.30 -18.01 13.62
CA PRO A 48 -22.63 -16.68 13.08
C PRO A 48 -22.78 -15.68 14.23
N ILE A 49 -22.41 -14.43 13.96
CA ILE A 49 -22.55 -13.33 14.91
C ILE A 49 -23.83 -12.57 14.56
N HIS A 50 -24.75 -12.45 15.52
CA HIS A 50 -25.90 -11.55 15.35
C HIS A 50 -25.42 -10.09 15.30
N ASP A 51 -26.00 -9.29 14.41
CA ASP A 51 -25.71 -7.86 14.20
C ASP A 51 -24.33 -7.54 13.60
N THR A 52 -23.64 -8.50 12.96
CA THR A 52 -22.51 -8.16 12.08
C THR A 52 -23.02 -7.59 10.75
N ARG A 53 -22.30 -6.61 10.19
CA ARG A 53 -22.60 -6.05 8.86
C ARG A 53 -22.02 -6.86 7.70
N ASP A 54 -21.16 -7.85 7.99
CA ASP A 54 -20.56 -8.74 6.98
C ASP A 54 -20.98 -10.20 7.22
N ASP A 55 -21.73 -10.74 6.27
CA ASP A 55 -22.32 -12.08 6.37
C ASP A 55 -21.29 -13.21 6.33
N ARG A 56 -20.03 -12.94 5.99
CA ARG A 56 -18.93 -13.92 6.02
C ARG A 56 -18.31 -14.06 7.40
N VAL A 57 -18.51 -13.09 8.29
CA VAL A 57 -17.85 -13.09 9.60
C VAL A 57 -18.45 -14.19 10.48
N ARG A 58 -17.59 -15.09 10.95
CA ARG A 58 -17.91 -16.19 11.87
C ARG A 58 -16.97 -16.16 13.05
N THR A 59 -17.41 -16.68 14.19
CA THR A 59 -16.49 -17.04 15.27
C THR A 59 -16.29 -18.53 15.34
N VAL A 60 -15.12 -18.93 15.80
CA VAL A 60 -14.76 -20.32 16.09
C VAL A 60 -14.23 -20.41 17.51
N ARG A 61 -14.47 -21.57 18.13
CA ARG A 61 -14.12 -21.77 19.53
C ARG A 61 -12.66 -22.18 19.70
N ILE A 62 -11.88 -21.38 20.43
CA ILE A 62 -10.53 -21.77 20.86
C ILE A 62 -10.62 -22.57 22.17
N ASP A 63 -11.33 -22.04 23.17
CA ASP A 63 -11.63 -22.74 24.40
C ASP A 63 -12.96 -22.26 25.02
N ARG A 64 -13.15 -22.42 26.34
CA ARG A 64 -14.37 -21.91 26.98
C ARG A 64 -14.50 -20.39 26.91
N ALA A 65 -13.41 -19.66 27.11
CA ALA A 65 -13.37 -18.21 27.29
C ALA A 65 -12.94 -17.45 26.03
N TYR A 66 -12.18 -18.08 25.11
CA TYR A 66 -11.61 -17.42 23.94
C TYR A 66 -12.30 -17.84 22.65
N ARG A 67 -12.35 -16.91 21.69
CA ARG A 67 -12.85 -17.09 20.33
C ARG A 67 -11.85 -16.51 19.33
N ALA A 68 -11.75 -17.14 18.17
CA ALA A 68 -11.17 -16.51 17.01
C ALA A 68 -12.29 -16.05 16.07
N VAL A 69 -12.06 -14.93 15.38
CA VAL A 69 -12.95 -14.36 14.38
C VAL A 69 -12.36 -14.67 13.01
N MET A 70 -13.20 -15.12 12.09
CA MET A 70 -12.81 -15.57 10.76
C MET A 70 -13.74 -15.02 9.70
N LEU A 71 -13.19 -14.76 8.51
CA LEU A 71 -13.99 -14.66 7.29
C LEU A 71 -14.14 -16.06 6.73
N HIS A 72 -15.38 -16.55 6.75
CA HIS A 72 -15.75 -17.81 6.12
C HIS A 72 -15.99 -17.59 4.62
N PRO A 73 -15.48 -18.44 3.73
CA PRO A 73 -15.73 -18.31 2.30
C PRO A 73 -17.23 -18.47 2.00
N ASN A 74 -17.78 -17.57 1.18
CA ASN A 74 -19.12 -17.76 0.58
C ASN A 74 -19.04 -18.75 -0.59
N MET A 75 -17.92 -18.79 -1.30
CA MET A 75 -17.57 -19.75 -2.35
C MET A 75 -16.06 -20.07 -2.27
N GLY A 76 -15.65 -21.28 -2.68
CA GLY A 76 -14.25 -21.71 -2.61
C GLY A 76 -13.84 -22.25 -1.25
N ALA A 77 -12.54 -22.22 -0.96
CA ALA A 77 -11.95 -22.81 0.26
C ALA A 77 -10.93 -21.88 0.93
N ASP A 78 -11.08 -20.56 0.74
CA ASP A 78 -10.19 -19.54 1.31
C ASP A 78 -10.77 -19.00 2.61
N TYR A 79 -10.07 -19.26 3.71
CA TYR A 79 -10.45 -18.84 5.05
C TYR A 79 -9.49 -17.77 5.54
N VAL A 80 -9.99 -16.74 6.23
CA VAL A 80 -9.16 -15.67 6.76
C VAL A 80 -9.34 -15.56 8.27
N LEU A 81 -8.27 -15.74 9.05
CA LEU A 81 -8.25 -15.40 10.46
C LEU A 81 -8.02 -13.91 10.63
N VAL A 82 -8.94 -13.22 11.30
CA VAL A 82 -8.89 -11.75 11.41
C VAL A 82 -8.69 -11.26 12.84
N TRP A 83 -9.05 -12.05 13.85
CA TRP A 83 -8.88 -11.68 15.26
C TRP A 83 -8.92 -12.90 16.17
N VAL A 84 -8.34 -12.79 17.37
CA VAL A 84 -8.50 -13.76 18.45
C VAL A 84 -8.45 -13.06 19.80
N ASP A 85 -9.46 -13.32 20.64
CA ASP A 85 -9.57 -12.67 21.94
C ASP A 85 -10.50 -13.45 22.88
N HIS A 86 -10.70 -12.90 24.08
CA HIS A 86 -11.77 -13.32 24.96
C HIS A 86 -13.15 -13.11 24.29
N HIS A 87 -14.14 -13.92 24.67
CA HIS A 87 -15.38 -14.11 23.91
C HIS A 87 -16.12 -12.80 23.61
N ASP A 88 -16.36 -11.97 24.63
CA ASP A 88 -17.16 -10.75 24.48
C ASP A 88 -16.41 -9.70 23.64
N GLU A 89 -15.10 -9.60 23.83
CA GLU A 89 -14.19 -8.70 23.14
C GLU A 89 -14.06 -9.08 21.67
N ALA A 90 -13.93 -10.37 21.36
CA ALA A 90 -13.92 -10.87 19.99
C ALA A 90 -15.24 -10.59 19.27
N MET A 91 -16.37 -10.73 19.96
CA MET A 91 -17.69 -10.42 19.41
C MET A 91 -17.87 -8.93 19.17
N ALA A 92 -17.49 -8.08 20.14
CA ALA A 92 -17.55 -6.63 20.01
C ALA A 92 -16.68 -6.13 18.86
N TRP A 93 -15.43 -6.62 18.78
CA TRP A 93 -14.52 -6.32 17.68
C TRP A 93 -15.14 -6.73 16.34
N ALA A 94 -15.66 -7.94 16.22
CA ALA A 94 -16.23 -8.45 14.97
C ALA A 94 -17.47 -7.67 14.50
N LYS A 95 -18.31 -7.18 15.42
CA LYS A 95 -19.46 -6.32 15.08
C LYS A 95 -19.05 -4.96 14.54
N ASN A 96 -17.89 -4.47 14.97
CA ASN A 96 -17.34 -3.18 14.55
C ASN A 96 -16.48 -3.25 13.26
N LYS A 97 -16.34 -4.43 12.63
CA LYS A 97 -15.55 -4.58 11.39
C LYS A 97 -16.42 -4.89 10.16
N LEU A 98 -15.99 -4.37 9.02
CA LEU A 98 -16.52 -4.73 7.69
C LEU A 98 -15.37 -5.03 6.74
N PHE A 99 -15.53 -6.03 5.86
CA PHE A 99 -14.48 -6.48 4.96
C PHE A 99 -14.84 -6.34 3.47
N PRO A 100 -15.35 -5.18 3.00
CA PRO A 100 -15.95 -5.12 1.66
C PRO A 100 -14.92 -5.42 0.56
N VAL A 101 -15.38 -6.10 -0.48
CA VAL A 101 -14.60 -6.25 -1.72
C VAL A 101 -14.78 -4.97 -2.51
N HIS A 102 -13.68 -4.30 -2.81
CA HIS A 102 -13.66 -3.05 -3.55
C HIS A 102 -14.23 -3.25 -4.96
N PRO A 103 -15.21 -2.45 -5.42
CA PRO A 103 -15.94 -2.72 -6.65
C PRO A 103 -15.11 -2.54 -7.94
N ALA A 104 -14.10 -1.65 -7.93
CA ALA A 104 -13.21 -1.45 -9.08
C ALA A 104 -11.94 -2.31 -9.08
N THR A 105 -11.28 -2.50 -7.94
CA THR A 105 -10.00 -3.21 -7.85
C THR A 105 -10.14 -4.68 -7.47
N GLY A 106 -11.23 -5.07 -6.82
CA GLY A 106 -11.40 -6.42 -6.26
C GLY A 106 -10.61 -6.67 -4.98
N ALA A 107 -9.92 -5.66 -4.43
CA ALA A 107 -9.23 -5.79 -3.15
C ALA A 107 -10.21 -5.94 -1.98
N ILE A 108 -9.87 -6.75 -0.98
CA ILE A 108 -10.60 -6.75 0.29
C ILE A 108 -10.12 -5.55 1.11
N GLN A 109 -11.05 -4.67 1.46
CA GLN A 109 -10.82 -3.56 2.39
C GLN A 109 -11.15 -3.98 3.82
N VAL A 110 -10.59 -3.28 4.79
CA VAL A 110 -10.91 -3.47 6.22
C VAL A 110 -11.39 -2.13 6.75
N LEU A 111 -12.63 -2.08 7.22
CA LEU A 111 -13.24 -0.89 7.80
C LEU A 111 -13.55 -1.13 9.27
N ASP A 112 -13.29 -0.11 10.08
CA ASP A 112 -13.71 -0.01 11.47
C ASP A 112 -14.87 0.98 11.53
N LEU A 113 -16.05 0.54 11.95
CA LEU A 113 -17.27 1.33 11.86
C LEU A 113 -17.26 2.50 12.86
N GLU A 114 -16.67 2.33 14.03
CA GLU A 114 -16.46 3.41 15.01
C GLU A 114 -15.50 4.47 14.45
N LEU A 115 -14.40 4.07 13.81
CA LEU A 115 -13.50 5.02 13.14
C LEU A 115 -14.20 5.76 11.99
N VAL A 116 -15.03 5.07 11.21
CA VAL A 116 -15.84 5.70 10.15
C VAL A 116 -16.80 6.73 10.73
N GLU A 117 -17.47 6.42 11.84
CA GLU A 117 -18.39 7.35 12.51
C GLU A 117 -17.64 8.57 13.08
N GLU A 118 -16.47 8.36 13.70
CA GLU A 118 -15.60 9.42 14.20
C GLU A 118 -15.15 10.36 13.06
N ALA A 119 -14.72 9.79 11.93
CA ALA A 119 -14.29 10.57 10.76
C ALA A 119 -15.43 11.40 10.17
N ASN A 120 -16.63 10.84 10.07
CA ASN A 120 -17.79 11.55 9.53
C ASN A 120 -18.29 12.64 10.46
N SER A 121 -18.25 12.40 11.78
CA SER A 121 -18.60 13.40 12.79
C SER A 121 -17.67 14.61 12.70
N ARG A 122 -16.36 14.39 12.64
CA ARG A 122 -15.37 15.46 12.46
C ARG A 122 -15.56 16.23 11.16
N ALA A 123 -15.85 15.52 10.08
CA ALA A 123 -16.11 16.15 8.78
C ALA A 123 -17.33 17.06 8.81
N ALA A 124 -18.39 16.68 9.53
CA ALA A 124 -19.57 17.52 9.71
C ALA A 124 -19.25 18.81 10.50
N ASP A 125 -18.45 18.70 11.56
CA ASP A 125 -17.98 19.85 12.35
C ASP A 125 -17.10 20.79 11.50
N GLU A 126 -16.15 20.25 10.73
CA GLU A 126 -15.29 21.02 9.84
C GLU A 126 -16.10 21.73 8.74
N LEU A 127 -17.07 21.05 8.14
CA LEU A 127 -17.94 21.61 7.11
C LEU A 127 -18.82 22.75 7.67
N ALA A 128 -19.33 22.60 8.89
CA ALA A 128 -20.11 23.63 9.56
C ALA A 128 -19.28 24.88 9.92
N ALA A 129 -17.98 24.72 10.18
CA ALA A 129 -17.06 25.80 10.50
C ALA A 129 -16.44 26.49 9.27
N LYS A 130 -16.62 25.93 8.07
CA LYS A 130 -15.97 26.39 6.85
C LYS A 130 -16.58 27.69 6.29
N PRO A 131 -15.76 28.64 5.81
CA PRO A 131 -16.24 29.73 4.96
C PRO A 131 -16.96 29.21 3.70
N LEU A 132 -18.06 29.87 3.32
CA LEU A 132 -18.90 29.51 2.16
C LEU A 132 -18.16 29.49 0.82
N ASP A 133 -17.03 30.18 0.73
CA ASP A 133 -16.23 30.38 -0.48
C ASP A 133 -14.98 29.50 -0.56
N ALA A 134 -14.67 28.73 0.49
CA ALA A 134 -13.49 27.89 0.45
C ALA A 134 -13.72 26.67 -0.46
N TYR A 135 -12.73 26.34 -1.28
CA TYR A 135 -12.74 25.23 -2.24
C TYR A 135 -12.68 23.87 -1.53
N ALA A 136 -13.30 22.83 -2.09
CA ALA A 136 -13.11 21.45 -1.62
C ALA A 136 -12.05 20.72 -2.46
N LEU A 137 -11.13 20.02 -1.79
CA LEU A 137 -9.96 19.40 -2.43
C LEU A 137 -10.34 18.44 -3.58
N PHE A 138 -11.48 17.76 -3.44
CA PHE A 138 -12.01 16.81 -4.43
C PHE A 138 -13.32 17.27 -5.07
N GLU A 139 -13.61 18.57 -5.07
CA GLU A 139 -14.89 19.15 -5.53
C GLU A 139 -15.26 18.74 -6.97
N THR A 140 -14.27 18.66 -7.85
CA THR A 140 -14.45 18.36 -9.28
C THR A 140 -14.65 16.88 -9.62
N PHE A 141 -14.42 15.97 -8.67
CA PHE A 141 -14.54 14.53 -8.89
C PHE A 141 -15.94 14.03 -8.57
N ALA A 142 -16.48 13.08 -9.34
CA ALA A 142 -17.74 12.43 -8.98
C ALA A 142 -17.56 11.43 -7.83
N ASP A 143 -18.62 11.13 -7.07
CA ASP A 143 -18.53 10.12 -5.98
C ASP A 143 -18.11 8.75 -6.53
N ALA A 144 -18.59 8.40 -7.74
CA ALA A 144 -18.19 7.18 -8.42
C ALA A 144 -16.67 7.13 -8.69
N ASP A 145 -16.03 8.26 -8.98
CA ASP A 145 -14.59 8.33 -9.20
C ASP A 145 -13.80 8.19 -7.89
N LEU A 146 -14.28 8.79 -6.81
CA LEU A 146 -13.70 8.63 -5.48
C LEU A 146 -13.84 7.19 -4.98
N ILE A 147 -14.99 6.55 -5.22
CA ILE A 147 -15.17 5.13 -4.94
C ILE A 147 -14.22 4.30 -5.80
N ARG A 148 -14.07 4.58 -7.10
CA ARG A 148 -13.07 3.90 -7.96
C ARG A 148 -11.65 4.07 -7.41
N ALA A 149 -11.35 5.22 -6.80
CA ALA A 149 -10.05 5.54 -6.20
C ALA A 149 -9.77 4.82 -4.86
N GLY A 150 -10.64 3.94 -4.37
CA GLY A 150 -10.42 3.24 -3.10
C GLY A 150 -11.34 3.67 -1.97
N VAL A 151 -12.03 4.81 -2.11
CA VAL A 151 -12.78 5.42 -1.00
C VAL A 151 -14.04 4.60 -0.70
N PRO A 152 -14.19 4.05 0.51
CA PRO A 152 -15.44 3.42 0.91
C PRO A 152 -16.58 4.44 0.89
N GLU A 153 -17.76 4.02 0.42
CA GLU A 153 -18.94 4.89 0.34
C GLU A 153 -19.26 5.56 1.70
N MET A 154 -19.08 4.82 2.81
CA MET A 154 -19.31 5.34 4.16
C MET A 154 -18.33 6.45 4.58
N LEU A 155 -17.21 6.65 3.89
CA LEU A 155 -16.20 7.68 4.16
C LEU A 155 -16.23 8.82 3.12
N LEU A 156 -17.14 8.79 2.14
CA LEU A 156 -17.32 9.90 1.20
C LEU A 156 -17.60 11.24 1.90
N PRO A 157 -18.43 11.32 2.96
CA PRO A 157 -18.65 12.59 3.64
C PRO A 157 -17.34 13.19 4.19
N SER A 158 -16.49 12.37 4.80
CA SER A 158 -15.16 12.79 5.27
C SER A 158 -14.23 13.25 4.16
N VAL A 159 -14.20 12.53 3.03
CA VAL A 159 -13.34 12.91 1.89
C VAL A 159 -13.84 14.19 1.23
N ARG A 160 -15.16 14.39 1.12
CA ARG A 160 -15.78 15.60 0.55
C ARG A 160 -15.56 16.85 1.40
N ALA A 161 -15.40 16.69 2.71
CA ALA A 161 -15.08 17.77 3.63
C ALA A 161 -13.62 18.23 3.58
N LEU A 162 -12.74 17.56 2.82
CA LEU A 162 -11.32 17.95 2.76
C LEU A 162 -11.10 19.21 1.93
N HIS A 163 -10.18 20.07 2.37
CA HIS A 163 -9.81 21.33 1.70
C HIS A 163 -8.31 21.50 1.48
N SER A 164 -7.49 20.58 2.00
CA SER A 164 -6.03 20.63 1.89
C SER A 164 -5.40 19.26 1.99
N ALA A 165 -4.18 19.12 1.46
CA ALA A 165 -3.38 17.91 1.59
C ALA A 165 -3.10 17.56 3.07
N ASP A 166 -2.94 18.56 3.95
CA ASP A 166 -2.78 18.32 5.39
C ASP A 166 -4.05 17.71 6.03
N GLY A 167 -5.23 18.10 5.55
CA GLY A 167 -6.49 17.48 5.96
C GLY A 167 -6.54 16.00 5.55
N LEU A 168 -6.11 15.69 4.33
CA LEU A 168 -6.02 14.31 3.85
C LEU A 168 -5.09 13.46 4.71
N GLU A 169 -3.91 13.99 5.09
CA GLU A 169 -2.98 13.27 5.98
C GLU A 169 -3.56 13.05 7.39
N ARG A 170 -4.39 13.97 7.91
CA ARG A 170 -5.12 13.75 9.17
C ARG A 170 -6.20 12.69 9.06
N LEU A 171 -6.80 12.53 7.88
CA LEU A 171 -7.82 11.49 7.61
C LEU A 171 -7.22 10.10 7.40
N ARG A 172 -5.90 10.00 7.18
CA ARG A 172 -5.18 8.75 6.93
C ARG A 172 -5.50 7.59 7.89
N PRO A 173 -5.63 7.77 9.21
CA PRO A 173 -5.93 6.65 10.12
C PRO A 173 -7.31 6.02 9.90
N TYR A 174 -8.22 6.74 9.26
CA TYR A 174 -9.61 6.35 9.05
C TYR A 174 -9.85 5.72 7.67
N LEU A 175 -8.92 5.93 6.73
CA LEU A 175 -9.04 5.46 5.35
C LEU A 175 -8.31 4.13 5.14
N PRO A 176 -8.82 3.26 4.24
CA PRO A 176 -8.00 2.20 3.67
C PRO A 176 -6.71 2.78 3.05
N ALA A 177 -5.59 2.08 3.25
CA ALA A 177 -4.28 2.59 2.82
C ALA A 177 -4.22 2.87 1.31
N GLU A 178 -4.80 1.98 0.51
CA GLU A 178 -4.92 2.11 -0.94
C GLU A 178 -5.76 3.32 -1.37
N ALA A 179 -6.81 3.66 -0.60
CA ALA A 179 -7.65 4.83 -0.84
C ALA A 179 -6.87 6.11 -0.59
N HIS A 180 -6.18 6.18 0.56
CA HIS A 180 -5.33 7.32 0.90
C HIS A 180 -4.21 7.50 -0.13
N GLU A 181 -3.54 6.43 -0.57
CA GLU A 181 -2.50 6.50 -1.61
C GLU A 181 -3.02 7.13 -2.91
N THR A 182 -4.19 6.68 -3.38
CA THR A 182 -4.78 7.18 -4.63
C THR A 182 -5.26 8.63 -4.48
N LEU A 183 -5.94 8.96 -3.38
CA LEU A 183 -6.33 10.34 -3.06
C LEU A 183 -5.12 11.28 -2.95
N PHE A 184 -4.01 10.79 -2.41
CA PHE A 184 -2.78 11.55 -2.31
C PHE A 184 -2.22 11.90 -3.70
N TYR A 185 -2.23 10.96 -4.65
CA TYR A 185 -1.80 11.24 -6.02
C TYR A 185 -2.72 12.25 -6.70
N ILE A 186 -4.04 12.12 -6.53
CA ILE A 186 -5.00 13.08 -7.07
C ILE A 186 -4.74 14.48 -6.48
N ALA A 187 -4.63 14.59 -5.16
CA ALA A 187 -4.49 15.87 -4.46
C ALA A 187 -3.14 16.56 -4.68
N ASN A 188 -2.04 15.82 -4.76
CA ASN A 188 -0.68 16.40 -4.80
C ASN A 188 -0.05 16.42 -6.19
N LEU A 189 -0.51 15.60 -7.12
CA LEU A 189 0.01 15.53 -8.49
C LEU A 189 -1.01 16.01 -9.54
N GLY A 190 -2.25 16.32 -9.14
CA GLY A 190 -3.30 16.74 -10.06
C GLY A 190 -3.74 15.63 -11.02
N CYS A 191 -3.43 14.37 -10.71
CA CYS A 191 -3.72 13.23 -11.57
C CYS A 191 -5.22 13.00 -11.70
N ALA A 192 -5.65 12.57 -12.89
CA ALA A 192 -6.96 11.93 -13.05
C ALA A 192 -6.99 10.57 -12.30
N VAL A 193 -8.18 10.07 -11.96
CA VAL A 193 -8.33 8.83 -11.17
C VAL A 193 -7.62 7.64 -11.83
N ASP A 194 -7.75 7.47 -13.15
CA ASP A 194 -7.09 6.35 -13.84
C ASP A 194 -5.56 6.42 -13.77
N GLU A 195 -5.00 7.64 -13.75
CA GLU A 195 -3.56 7.83 -13.59
C GLU A 195 -3.11 7.55 -12.16
N ALA A 196 -3.88 8.02 -11.17
CA ALA A 196 -3.63 7.72 -9.77
C ALA A 196 -3.69 6.21 -9.48
N LEU A 197 -4.65 5.49 -10.07
CA LEU A 197 -4.75 4.03 -9.99
C LEU A 197 -3.54 3.33 -10.61
N ARG A 198 -3.08 3.80 -11.79
CA ARG A 198 -1.84 3.28 -12.40
C ARG A 198 -0.61 3.50 -11.53
N HIS A 199 -0.51 4.66 -10.87
CA HIS A 199 0.56 4.92 -9.90
C HIS A 199 0.50 4.02 -8.67
N ALA A 200 -0.72 3.70 -8.21
CA ALA A 200 -0.94 2.69 -7.17
C ALA A 200 -0.70 1.24 -7.65
N GLY A 201 -0.46 1.03 -8.95
CA GLY A 201 -0.20 -0.28 -9.54
C GLY A 201 -1.46 -1.10 -9.80
N VAL A 202 -2.62 -0.44 -9.89
CA VAL A 202 -3.91 -1.04 -10.18
C VAL A 202 -4.23 -0.88 -11.68
N GLU A 203 -4.58 -1.97 -12.34
CA GLU A 203 -5.10 -1.94 -13.72
C GLU A 203 -6.58 -1.54 -13.69
N ALA A 204 -6.91 -0.36 -14.24
CA ALA A 204 -8.29 0.09 -14.37
C ALA A 204 -9.10 -0.81 -15.33
N ASP A 205 -10.41 -0.89 -15.09
CA ASP A 205 -11.44 -1.49 -15.96
C ASP A 205 -11.32 -3.00 -16.23
N ARG A 206 -10.55 -3.72 -15.42
CA ARG A 206 -10.59 -5.19 -15.43
C ARG A 206 -11.83 -5.68 -14.67
N PRO A 207 -12.56 -6.70 -15.19
CA PRO A 207 -13.68 -7.28 -14.46
C PRO A 207 -13.24 -7.79 -13.09
N VAL A 208 -13.94 -7.36 -12.03
CA VAL A 208 -13.66 -7.82 -10.67
C VAL A 208 -14.20 -9.23 -10.48
N ASP A 209 -13.30 -10.16 -10.23
CA ASP A 209 -13.64 -11.49 -9.73
C ASP A 209 -13.46 -11.52 -8.22
N ALA A 210 -14.57 -11.46 -7.49
CA ALA A 210 -14.57 -11.48 -6.03
C ALA A 210 -13.97 -12.78 -5.45
N THR A 211 -13.88 -13.86 -6.22
CA THR A 211 -13.23 -15.10 -5.77
C THR A 211 -11.71 -14.99 -5.70
N LEU A 212 -11.12 -14.05 -6.43
CA LEU A 212 -9.67 -13.78 -6.43
C LEU A 212 -9.30 -12.60 -5.52
N ALA A 213 -10.23 -12.09 -4.71
CA ALA A 213 -10.03 -10.88 -3.93
C ALA A 213 -8.83 -10.96 -2.97
N LEU A 214 -8.55 -12.13 -2.39
CA LEU A 214 -7.38 -12.35 -1.52
C LEU A 214 -6.05 -12.41 -2.27
N GLU A 215 -6.07 -12.67 -3.57
CA GLU A 215 -4.88 -12.64 -4.42
C GLU A 215 -4.50 -11.22 -4.84
N HIS A 216 -5.43 -10.27 -4.71
CA HIS A 216 -5.19 -8.88 -5.08
C HIS A 216 -3.98 -8.31 -4.31
N PRO A 217 -3.08 -7.55 -4.99
CA PRO A 217 -1.95 -6.85 -4.39
C PRO A 217 -2.22 -6.17 -3.05
N ASP A 218 -3.30 -5.38 -2.97
CA ASP A 218 -3.65 -4.63 -1.76
C ASP A 218 -4.21 -5.50 -0.64
N SER A 219 -4.89 -6.61 -0.97
CA SER A 219 -5.29 -7.63 0.01
C SER A 219 -4.05 -8.31 0.61
N ARG A 220 -3.09 -8.69 -0.23
CA ARG A 220 -1.83 -9.32 0.20
C ARG A 220 -0.93 -8.43 1.06
N ARG A 221 -1.21 -7.11 1.15
CA ARG A 221 -0.50 -6.23 2.08
C ARG A 221 -0.82 -6.54 3.55
N ARG A 222 -2.00 -7.12 3.81
CA ARG A 222 -2.57 -7.31 5.16
C ARG A 222 -3.12 -8.71 5.41
N PHE A 223 -3.31 -9.53 4.37
CA PHE A 223 -3.71 -10.93 4.48
C PHE A 223 -2.59 -11.83 3.94
N HIS A 224 -1.98 -12.59 4.86
CA HIS A 224 -0.83 -13.44 4.56
C HIS A 224 -1.29 -14.87 4.37
N LEU A 225 -1.03 -15.45 3.19
CA LEU A 225 -1.28 -16.87 2.93
C LEU A 225 -0.31 -17.72 3.74
N VAL A 226 -0.83 -18.76 4.40
CA VAL A 226 -0.04 -19.76 5.11
C VAL A 226 0.09 -21.01 4.24
N GLU A 227 1.23 -21.16 3.55
CA GLU A 227 1.52 -22.23 2.60
C GLU A 227 1.87 -23.56 3.31
N SER A 228 2.58 -23.53 4.45
CA SER A 228 3.05 -24.76 5.13
C SER A 228 2.95 -24.72 6.66
N PRO A 229 2.91 -25.88 7.37
CA PRO A 229 2.93 -25.94 8.83
C PRO A 229 4.17 -25.28 9.44
N GLU A 230 5.32 -25.46 8.81
CA GLU A 230 6.59 -24.86 9.25
C GLU A 230 6.55 -23.33 9.11
N GLU A 231 5.94 -22.83 8.05
CA GLU A 231 5.67 -21.41 7.89
C GLU A 231 4.76 -20.92 9.02
N LEU A 232 3.63 -21.60 9.27
CA LEU A 232 2.73 -21.23 10.36
C LEU A 232 3.43 -21.07 11.72
N ASP A 233 4.33 -21.97 12.07
CA ASP A 233 5.06 -21.86 13.33
C ASP A 233 6.01 -20.67 13.33
N GLN A 234 6.72 -20.41 12.23
CA GLN A 234 7.56 -19.21 12.07
C GLN A 234 6.73 -17.93 12.18
N ILE A 235 5.57 -17.92 11.54
CA ILE A 235 4.60 -16.83 11.52
C ILE A 235 4.21 -16.46 12.96
N LEU A 236 3.91 -17.46 13.79
CA LEU A 236 3.41 -17.26 15.14
C LEU A 236 4.52 -17.11 16.20
N ASP A 237 5.78 -17.40 15.89
CA ASP A 237 6.92 -17.31 16.81
C ASP A 237 7.59 -15.92 16.79
N GLU A 238 7.48 -15.19 15.68
CA GLU A 238 8.07 -13.85 15.55
C GLU A 238 7.07 -12.73 15.89
N PRO A 239 7.44 -11.76 16.75
CA PRO A 239 6.58 -10.62 17.07
C PRO A 239 6.17 -9.82 15.82
N MET A 240 4.94 -9.31 15.78
CA MET A 240 4.39 -8.55 14.64
C MET A 240 5.32 -7.45 14.09
N ALA A 241 6.04 -6.73 14.95
CA ALA A 241 6.98 -5.69 14.51
C ALA A 241 8.07 -6.22 13.55
N LYS A 242 8.42 -7.50 13.63
CA LYS A 242 9.43 -8.14 12.76
C LYS A 242 8.86 -8.63 11.43
N TRP A 243 7.55 -8.66 11.26
CA TRP A 243 6.93 -9.16 10.04
C TRP A 243 7.05 -8.22 8.84
N ARG A 244 6.97 -6.92 9.09
CA ARG A 244 7.24 -5.88 8.08
C ARG A 244 8.67 -5.95 7.52
N ILE A 245 9.55 -6.67 8.21
CA ILE A 245 10.95 -6.93 7.84
C ILE A 245 11.26 -8.41 7.68
N PHE A 246 10.29 -9.33 7.67
CA PHE A 246 10.56 -10.77 7.58
C PHE A 246 10.93 -11.18 6.15
N LEU A 247 12.15 -11.68 5.96
CA LEU A 247 12.63 -12.19 4.68
C LEU A 247 12.35 -13.69 4.60
N HIS A 248 11.46 -14.08 3.68
CA HIS A 248 11.18 -15.49 3.47
C HIS A 248 12.45 -16.25 3.01
N PRO A 249 12.73 -17.48 3.48
CA PRO A 249 13.96 -18.22 3.15
C PRO A 249 14.21 -18.39 1.64
N SER A 250 13.15 -18.51 0.83
CA SER A 250 13.29 -18.57 -0.64
C SER A 250 13.90 -17.30 -1.24
N GLN A 251 13.77 -16.16 -0.56
CA GLN A 251 14.26 -14.84 -0.97
C GLN A 251 15.69 -14.56 -0.48
N ALA A 252 16.19 -15.29 0.52
CA ALA A 252 17.56 -15.12 1.05
C ALA A 252 18.63 -15.22 -0.05
N ARG A 253 18.43 -16.12 -1.01
CA ARG A 253 19.31 -16.27 -2.18
C ARG A 253 19.39 -15.01 -3.05
N LEU A 254 18.35 -14.19 -3.12
CA LEU A 254 18.39 -12.92 -3.87
C LEU A 254 19.17 -11.85 -3.10
N VAL A 255 19.08 -11.88 -1.77
CA VAL A 255 19.74 -10.93 -0.87
C VAL A 255 21.24 -11.17 -0.80
N GLU A 256 21.70 -12.41 -0.79
CA GLU A 256 23.13 -12.74 -0.59
C GLU A 256 23.91 -12.88 -1.91
N ARG A 257 23.22 -12.98 -3.04
CA ARG A 257 23.88 -13.24 -4.33
C ARG A 257 24.79 -12.07 -4.74
N HIS A 258 25.96 -12.42 -5.27
CA HIS A 258 26.81 -11.47 -6.00
C HIS A 258 26.35 -11.39 -7.46
N PHE A 259 26.07 -10.17 -7.93
CA PHE A 259 25.68 -9.89 -9.31
C PHE A 259 26.84 -9.20 -10.03
N ASN A 260 27.08 -9.54 -11.29
CA ASN A 260 28.09 -8.89 -12.12
C ASN A 260 27.52 -7.61 -12.72
N GLY A 261 27.33 -6.58 -11.89
CA GLY A 261 26.77 -5.29 -12.28
C GLY A 261 25.28 -5.11 -11.92
N PRO A 262 24.56 -4.23 -12.64
CA PRO A 262 23.16 -3.92 -12.34
C PRO A 262 22.27 -5.16 -12.33
N ALA A 263 21.41 -5.26 -11.31
CA ALA A 263 20.48 -6.37 -11.15
C ALA A 263 19.04 -5.85 -11.06
N ARG A 264 18.12 -6.55 -11.73
CA ARG A 264 16.68 -6.27 -11.67
C ARG A 264 15.97 -7.45 -11.01
N VAL A 265 15.25 -7.16 -9.93
CA VAL A 265 14.37 -8.13 -9.26
C VAL A 265 12.93 -7.86 -9.71
N LEU A 266 12.30 -8.90 -10.25
CA LEU A 266 10.90 -8.87 -10.67
C LEU A 266 10.07 -9.69 -9.68
N GLY A 267 8.84 -9.26 -9.43
CA GLY A 267 7.90 -9.96 -8.57
C GLY A 267 6.55 -9.26 -8.59
N GLY A 268 5.47 -10.04 -8.49
CA GLY A 268 4.12 -9.52 -8.33
C GLY A 268 4.02 -8.59 -7.12
N ALA A 269 2.98 -7.77 -7.06
CA ALA A 269 2.76 -6.97 -5.86
C ALA A 269 2.44 -7.89 -4.64
N GLY A 270 2.84 -7.44 -3.45
CA GLY A 270 2.77 -8.26 -2.23
C GLY A 270 3.88 -9.32 -2.07
N THR A 271 4.72 -9.61 -3.08
CA THR A 271 5.76 -10.67 -2.97
C THR A 271 7.00 -10.27 -2.16
N GLY A 272 6.92 -9.30 -1.25
CA GLY A 272 8.05 -8.92 -0.38
C GLY A 272 9.22 -8.20 -1.06
N LYS A 273 9.06 -7.59 -2.25
CA LYS A 273 10.15 -6.88 -2.97
C LYS A 273 10.86 -5.82 -2.11
N THR A 274 10.08 -5.03 -1.38
CA THR A 274 10.60 -4.00 -0.48
C THR A 274 11.42 -4.63 0.64
N VAL A 275 10.96 -5.77 1.18
CA VAL A 275 11.68 -6.51 2.22
C VAL A 275 13.00 -7.06 1.68
N VAL A 276 12.99 -7.66 0.49
CA VAL A 276 14.21 -8.10 -0.22
C VAL A 276 15.19 -6.94 -0.39
N ALA A 277 14.71 -5.77 -0.81
CA ALA A 277 15.55 -4.59 -1.00
C ALA A 277 16.17 -4.10 0.33
N MET A 278 15.40 -4.08 1.42
CA MET A 278 15.90 -3.69 2.75
C MET A 278 16.98 -4.65 3.25
N HIS A 279 16.73 -5.96 3.17
CA HIS A 279 17.70 -6.98 3.52
C HIS A 279 18.93 -6.94 2.64
N ARG A 280 18.78 -6.65 1.35
CA ARG A 280 19.90 -6.46 0.42
C ARG A 280 20.73 -5.25 0.81
N ALA A 281 20.12 -4.11 1.12
CA ALA A 281 20.84 -2.92 1.57
C ALA A 281 21.66 -3.20 2.84
N ARG A 282 21.06 -3.89 3.81
CA ARG A 282 21.76 -4.37 5.00
C ARG A 282 22.93 -5.31 4.67
N TYR A 283 22.69 -6.33 3.84
CA TYR A 283 23.72 -7.30 3.44
C TYR A 283 24.91 -6.60 2.76
N LEU A 284 24.62 -5.67 1.84
CA LEU A 284 25.62 -4.89 1.13
C LEU A 284 26.44 -4.04 2.10
N ALA A 285 25.80 -3.31 3.01
CA ALA A 285 26.51 -2.51 4.01
C ALA A 285 27.34 -3.40 4.95
N ARG A 286 26.80 -4.53 5.41
CA ARG A 286 27.45 -5.37 6.42
C ARG A 286 28.59 -6.24 5.87
N SER A 287 28.48 -6.73 4.64
CA SER A 287 29.32 -7.84 4.16
C SER A 287 30.05 -7.56 2.85
N VAL A 288 29.64 -6.57 2.07
CA VAL A 288 30.21 -6.31 0.73
C VAL A 288 31.00 -5.01 0.70
N PHE A 289 30.37 -3.93 1.15
CA PHE A 289 30.95 -2.59 1.19
C PHE A 289 31.26 -2.25 2.64
N THR A 290 32.39 -2.74 3.16
CA THR A 290 32.74 -2.67 4.58
C THR A 290 33.72 -1.55 4.93
N ALA A 291 34.19 -0.77 3.95
CA ALA A 291 35.06 0.35 4.25
C ALA A 291 34.30 1.44 5.03
N PRO A 292 34.96 2.23 5.88
CA PRO A 292 34.30 3.27 6.69
C PRO A 292 33.53 4.29 5.85
N ASP A 293 34.05 4.62 4.66
CA ASP A 293 33.48 5.61 3.74
C ASP A 293 32.47 5.02 2.75
N ASP A 294 32.30 3.69 2.73
CA ASP A 294 31.33 3.04 1.86
C ASP A 294 29.91 3.40 2.29
N ARG A 295 29.09 3.86 1.35
CA ARG A 295 27.68 4.20 1.58
C ARG A 295 26.76 3.43 0.67
N ILE A 296 25.59 3.09 1.20
CA ILE A 296 24.49 2.47 0.47
C ILE A 296 23.37 3.49 0.36
N LEU A 297 22.93 3.79 -0.86
CA LEU A 297 21.75 4.62 -1.10
C LEU A 297 20.55 3.72 -1.35
N PHE A 298 19.49 3.91 -0.55
CA PHE A 298 18.18 3.33 -0.73
C PHE A 298 17.20 4.44 -1.13
N THR A 299 16.77 4.47 -2.38
CA THR A 299 15.76 5.42 -2.85
C THR A 299 14.42 4.78 -3.12
N THR A 300 13.36 5.54 -2.87
CA THR A 300 11.99 5.16 -3.22
C THR A 300 11.18 6.36 -3.72
N TYR A 301 10.01 6.09 -4.28
CA TYR A 301 9.20 7.08 -4.99
C TYR A 301 8.48 8.06 -4.07
N THR A 302 8.02 7.63 -2.89
CA THR A 302 7.27 8.48 -1.94
C THR A 302 8.07 8.76 -0.68
N ARG A 303 7.85 9.93 -0.06
CA ARG A 303 8.54 10.29 1.20
C ARG A 303 8.10 9.40 2.37
N ASN A 304 6.83 9.04 2.42
CA ASN A 304 6.28 8.15 3.45
C ASN A 304 6.86 6.75 3.36
N LEU A 305 7.00 6.21 2.15
CA LEU A 305 7.66 4.92 1.98
C LEU A 305 9.14 5.00 2.37
N ALA A 306 9.82 6.12 2.09
CA ALA A 306 11.20 6.31 2.53
C ALA A 306 11.31 6.35 4.07
N ALA A 307 10.38 7.05 4.75
CA ALA A 307 10.33 7.11 6.21
C ALA A 307 10.03 5.73 6.83
N ASN A 308 9.02 5.02 6.31
CA ASN A 308 8.67 3.66 6.75
C ASN A 308 9.83 2.68 6.54
N ILE A 309 10.51 2.75 5.39
CA ILE A 309 11.67 1.91 5.09
C ILE A 309 12.84 2.23 6.02
N ARG A 310 13.04 3.51 6.36
CA ARG A 310 14.05 3.92 7.33
C ARG A 310 13.78 3.32 8.70
N GLU A 311 12.58 3.48 9.24
CA GLU A 311 12.18 2.90 10.52
C GLU A 311 12.35 1.37 10.54
N ASN A 312 11.92 0.70 9.47
CA ASN A 312 12.10 -0.74 9.31
C ASN A 312 13.58 -1.14 9.25
N LEU A 313 14.43 -0.37 8.55
CA LEU A 313 15.86 -0.60 8.48
C LEU A 313 16.57 -0.33 9.82
N GLU A 314 16.12 0.65 10.59
CA GLU A 314 16.62 0.91 11.95
C GLU A 314 16.34 -0.26 12.89
N ASN A 315 15.17 -0.90 12.74
CA ASN A 315 14.83 -2.12 13.49
C ASN A 315 15.57 -3.37 12.97
N LEU A 316 15.88 -3.41 11.68
CA LEU A 316 16.52 -4.58 11.03
C LEU A 316 18.05 -4.58 11.14
N CYS A 317 18.68 -3.41 11.10
CA CYS A 317 20.13 -3.24 11.03
C CYS A 317 20.75 -3.05 12.43
N GLY A 318 22.03 -3.37 12.55
CA GLY A 318 22.85 -2.94 13.67
C GLY A 318 23.62 -1.65 13.35
N PRO A 319 24.91 -1.54 13.70
CA PRO A 319 25.70 -0.33 13.48
C PRO A 319 25.84 0.05 11.99
N GLU A 320 25.59 -0.88 11.08
CA GLU A 320 25.64 -0.63 9.63
C GLU A 320 24.59 0.38 9.15
N ILE A 321 23.53 0.64 9.91
CA ILE A 321 22.48 1.61 9.54
C ILE A 321 23.03 3.01 9.27
N ALA A 322 24.10 3.41 9.98
CA ALA A 322 24.73 4.72 9.81
C ALA A 322 25.29 4.97 8.40
N ARG A 323 25.49 3.90 7.61
CA ARG A 323 26.00 3.95 6.24
C ARG A 323 24.92 3.72 5.18
N ILE A 324 23.66 3.52 5.59
CA ILE A 324 22.53 3.34 4.69
C ILE A 324 21.71 4.63 4.67
N GLU A 325 21.80 5.36 3.56
CA GLU A 325 21.01 6.55 3.33
C GLU A 325 19.67 6.17 2.69
N VAL A 326 18.57 6.38 3.42
CA VAL A 326 17.22 6.14 2.89
C VAL A 326 16.58 7.47 2.52
N ALA A 327 16.23 7.67 1.25
CA ALA A 327 15.69 8.94 0.78
C ALA A 327 14.59 8.77 -0.28
N ASN A 328 13.74 9.79 -0.38
CA ASN A 328 12.92 9.97 -1.57
C ASN A 328 13.81 10.39 -2.75
N LEU A 329 13.55 9.87 -3.96
CA LEU A 329 14.37 10.15 -5.13
C LEU A 329 14.50 11.65 -5.44
N HIS A 330 13.40 12.39 -5.43
CA HIS A 330 13.43 13.83 -5.73
C HIS A 330 14.12 14.63 -4.62
N THR A 331 13.87 14.29 -3.35
CA THR A 331 14.56 14.92 -2.22
C THR A 331 16.06 14.71 -2.30
N TRP A 332 16.49 13.48 -2.58
CA TRP A 332 17.90 13.15 -2.74
C TRP A 332 18.52 13.90 -3.92
N ALA A 333 17.86 13.93 -5.08
CA ALA A 333 18.33 14.65 -6.26
C ALA A 333 18.50 16.15 -6.00
N MET A 334 17.55 16.79 -5.30
CA MET A 334 17.67 18.20 -4.93
C MET A 334 18.84 18.47 -3.98
N GLN A 335 19.08 17.59 -3.00
CA GLN A 335 20.22 17.72 -2.10
C GLN A 335 21.54 17.57 -2.83
N LEU A 336 21.64 16.60 -3.73
CA LEU A 336 22.81 16.40 -4.59
C LEU A 336 23.12 17.67 -5.42
N LEU A 337 22.10 18.24 -6.06
CA LEU A 337 22.24 19.46 -6.87
C LEU A 337 22.68 20.67 -6.03
N ARG A 338 22.12 20.83 -4.83
CA ARG A 338 22.53 21.89 -3.89
C ARG A 338 23.98 21.72 -3.45
N GLN A 339 24.41 20.50 -3.11
CA GLN A 339 25.80 20.21 -2.75
C GLN A 339 26.77 20.47 -3.91
N ALA A 340 26.32 20.26 -5.16
CA ALA A 340 27.06 20.59 -6.36
C ALA A 340 27.04 22.10 -6.72
N GLY A 341 26.48 22.97 -5.86
CA GLY A 341 26.38 24.41 -6.09
C GLY A 341 25.38 24.81 -7.17
N ARG A 342 24.42 23.94 -7.49
CA ARG A 342 23.37 24.15 -8.50
C ARG A 342 21.99 24.13 -7.84
N PRO A 343 21.62 25.13 -7.03
CA PRO A 343 20.28 25.18 -6.46
C PRO A 343 19.24 25.26 -7.58
N VAL A 344 18.25 24.40 -7.53
CA VAL A 344 17.12 24.39 -8.47
C VAL A 344 15.87 24.86 -7.75
N SER A 345 15.08 25.68 -8.43
CA SER A 345 13.71 26.00 -8.05
C SER A 345 12.77 25.02 -8.73
N ILE A 346 11.81 24.48 -7.97
CA ILE A 346 10.69 23.75 -8.56
C ILE A 346 9.73 24.81 -9.10
N VAL A 347 9.28 24.60 -10.34
CA VAL A 347 8.33 25.48 -11.02
C VAL A 347 6.94 24.98 -10.68
N GLU A 348 6.09 25.87 -10.17
CA GLU A 348 4.68 25.56 -9.85
C GLU A 348 3.82 25.51 -11.12
N GLU A 349 2.64 24.89 -11.07
CA GLU A 349 1.81 24.64 -12.26
C GLU A 349 1.45 25.94 -13.02
N ASP A 350 1.17 27.02 -12.30
CA ASP A 350 0.84 28.32 -12.89
C ASP A 350 2.05 28.99 -13.55
N GLU A 351 3.24 28.84 -12.96
CA GLU A 351 4.49 29.29 -13.57
C GLU A 351 4.80 28.47 -14.82
N GLN A 352 4.58 27.15 -14.77
CA GLN A 352 4.76 26.27 -15.91
C GLN A 352 3.80 26.62 -17.05
N ARG A 353 2.52 26.89 -16.75
CA ARG A 353 1.54 27.41 -17.73
C ARG A 353 2.01 28.72 -18.34
N GLN A 354 2.55 29.64 -17.54
CA GLN A 354 3.05 30.90 -18.06
C GLN A 354 4.29 30.70 -18.95
N CYS A 355 5.20 29.79 -18.60
CA CYS A 355 6.33 29.42 -19.45
C CYS A 355 5.87 28.87 -20.79
N TRP A 356 4.85 28.00 -20.81
CA TRP A 356 4.28 27.48 -22.05
C TRP A 356 3.63 28.56 -22.90
N ARG A 357 2.83 29.46 -22.31
CA ARG A 357 2.26 30.62 -23.03
C ARG A 357 3.36 31.46 -23.69
N ASN A 358 4.40 31.82 -22.95
CA ASN A 358 5.52 32.61 -23.48
C ASN A 358 6.24 31.88 -24.62
N ALA A 359 6.42 30.55 -24.51
CA ALA A 359 7.04 29.74 -25.54
C ALA A 359 6.18 29.67 -26.82
N MET A 360 4.86 29.50 -26.68
CA MET A 360 3.93 29.46 -27.81
C MET A 360 3.81 30.83 -28.50
N GLU A 361 3.79 31.92 -27.75
CA GLU A 361 3.84 33.28 -28.31
C GLU A 361 5.13 33.51 -29.11
N ALA A 362 6.29 33.07 -28.59
CA ALA A 362 7.56 33.20 -29.26
C ALA A 362 7.68 32.32 -30.52
N ALA A 363 7.04 31.14 -30.53
CA ALA A 363 7.01 30.24 -31.67
C ALA A 363 6.12 30.76 -32.83
N GLY A 364 5.15 31.62 -32.52
CA GLY A 364 4.21 32.20 -33.48
C GLY A 364 3.04 31.26 -33.84
N ALA A 365 2.16 31.73 -34.74
CA ALA A 365 0.98 30.98 -35.14
C ALA A 365 1.34 29.75 -35.99
N GLY A 366 0.70 28.60 -35.71
CA GLY A 366 0.78 27.40 -36.55
C GLY A 366 1.05 26.08 -35.82
N TRP A 367 1.31 26.13 -34.51
CA TRP A 367 1.58 24.93 -33.70
C TRP A 367 0.49 24.69 -32.66
N ASP A 368 0.04 23.46 -32.55
CA ASP A 368 -0.84 23.02 -31.46
C ASP A 368 -0.02 22.88 -30.16
N GLU A 369 -0.43 23.57 -29.10
CA GLU A 369 0.27 23.55 -27.82
C GLU A 369 0.36 22.13 -27.25
N ALA A 370 -0.72 21.34 -27.36
CA ALA A 370 -0.74 19.98 -26.84
C ALA A 370 0.26 19.08 -27.59
N PHE A 371 0.40 19.25 -28.91
CA PHE A 371 1.46 18.60 -29.69
C PHE A 371 2.86 19.00 -29.20
N VAL A 372 3.13 20.30 -29.05
CA VAL A 372 4.47 20.80 -28.66
C VAL A 372 4.85 20.30 -27.27
N GLN A 373 3.93 20.31 -26.31
CA GLN A 373 4.16 19.80 -24.96
C GLN A 373 4.50 18.29 -24.98
N ARG A 374 3.75 17.49 -25.75
CA ARG A 374 4.02 16.05 -25.90
C ARG A 374 5.38 15.79 -26.56
N GLU A 375 5.68 16.47 -27.65
CA GLU A 375 6.95 16.34 -28.36
C GLU A 375 8.13 16.75 -27.46
N TRP A 376 7.97 17.82 -26.68
CA TRP A 376 8.99 18.24 -25.72
C TRP A 376 9.21 17.19 -24.64
N ALA A 377 8.15 16.69 -23.98
CA ALA A 377 8.28 15.72 -22.90
C ALA A 377 8.84 14.37 -23.41
N ALA A 378 8.31 13.86 -24.51
CA ALA A 378 8.62 12.51 -24.99
C ALA A 378 9.90 12.40 -25.82
N VAL A 379 10.32 13.49 -26.47
CA VAL A 379 11.50 13.49 -27.33
C VAL A 379 12.60 14.35 -26.72
N VAL A 380 12.35 15.65 -26.54
CA VAL A 380 13.39 16.61 -26.14
C VAL A 380 13.90 16.32 -24.72
N GLN A 381 13.00 16.29 -23.75
CA GLN A 381 13.33 16.07 -22.34
C GLN A 381 13.81 14.62 -22.10
N ALA A 382 13.09 13.63 -22.63
CA ALA A 382 13.41 12.21 -22.43
C ALA A 382 14.78 11.81 -22.98
N GLN A 383 15.23 12.42 -24.10
CA GLN A 383 16.53 12.14 -24.71
C GLN A 383 17.61 13.16 -24.32
N GLY A 384 17.28 14.15 -23.48
CA GLY A 384 18.22 15.18 -23.03
C GLY A 384 18.75 16.06 -24.16
N ILE A 385 17.92 16.33 -25.17
CA ILE A 385 18.30 17.08 -26.37
C ILE A 385 18.47 18.55 -26.04
N THR A 386 19.61 19.11 -26.43
CA THR A 386 19.93 20.53 -26.20
C THR A 386 20.23 21.29 -27.49
N GLU A 387 20.46 20.58 -28.60
CA GLU A 387 20.79 21.18 -29.89
C GLU A 387 19.79 20.80 -30.99
N ARG A 388 19.60 21.71 -31.95
CA ARG A 388 18.71 21.49 -33.12
C ARG A 388 19.10 20.25 -33.93
N GLY A 389 20.40 20.01 -34.11
CA GLY A 389 20.89 18.87 -34.89
C GLY A 389 20.63 17.52 -34.21
N GLU A 390 20.52 17.50 -32.88
CA GLU A 390 20.12 16.32 -32.11
C GLU A 390 18.62 16.08 -32.24
N TYR A 391 17.81 17.13 -32.13
CA TYR A 391 16.35 17.06 -32.29
C TYR A 391 15.93 16.46 -33.64
N LEU A 392 16.56 16.87 -34.74
CA LEU A 392 16.26 16.37 -36.08
C LEU A 392 16.61 14.87 -36.26
N ARG A 393 17.50 14.33 -35.42
CA ARG A 393 17.94 12.93 -35.46
C ARG A 393 17.32 12.07 -34.35
N ALA A 394 16.52 12.68 -33.48
CA ALA A 394 15.92 12.02 -32.34
C ALA A 394 14.95 10.92 -32.76
N SER A 395 15.02 9.77 -32.07
CA SER A 395 14.13 8.64 -32.34
C SER A 395 12.74 8.92 -31.76
N ARG A 396 11.69 8.58 -32.51
CA ARG A 396 10.28 8.68 -32.07
C ARG A 396 9.60 7.30 -31.94
N LEU A 397 10.40 6.23 -31.90
CA LEU A 397 9.90 4.86 -31.77
C LEU A 397 9.06 4.69 -30.49
N GLY A 398 7.81 4.26 -30.64
CA GLY A 398 6.87 4.05 -29.54
C GLY A 398 5.82 5.15 -29.35
N GLN A 399 5.91 6.26 -30.09
CA GLN A 399 4.84 7.24 -30.23
C GLN A 399 3.90 6.71 -31.34
N GLY A 400 2.72 6.19 -30.99
CA GLY A 400 1.70 5.83 -31.99
C GLY A 400 1.42 7.02 -32.91
N THR A 401 1.25 6.77 -34.21
CA THR A 401 0.98 7.77 -35.25
C THR A 401 -0.23 8.64 -34.95
#